data_AF-A0A8A4UYW8-F1
#
_entry.id   AF-A0A8A4UYW8-F1
#
_cell.length_a   1.000
_cell.length_b   1.000
_cell.length_c   1.000
_cell.angle_alpha   90.00
_cell.angle_beta   90.00
_cell.angle_gamma   90.00
#
_symmetry.space_group_name_H-M   'P 1'
#
loop_
_entity.id
_entity.type
_entity.pdbx_description
1 polymer ?
#
loop_
_entity_poly.entity_id
_entity_poly.type
_entity_poly.pdbx_seq_one_letter_code
_entity_poly.pdbx_strand_id
1 'polypeptide(L)'
;MFNTRNSRELVGKTTVVPTINKKIVANNNILRITTFGNIQTKFLNYILISPYGKNLFFNLTTATTNVAAIYQKQLREITIPLPPLSEQSRIFYSTIRKTSDFAEVEGAGFSNARKISRARSP
;
A
#
# COMPACT_ATOMS: atom_id res chain seq x y z
N MET A 1 2.65 0.00 -5.49
CA MET A 1 2.78 -1.47 -5.38
C MET A 1 1.74 -1.99 -4.41
N PHE A 2 1.22 -3.19 -4.68
CA PHE A 2 0.17 -3.85 -3.91
C PHE A 2 0.54 -5.33 -3.72
N ASN A 3 0.47 -5.84 -2.50
CA ASN A 3 0.75 -7.26 -2.24
C ASN A 3 -0.50 -8.12 -2.52
N THR A 4 -0.45 -8.93 -3.58
CA THR A 4 -1.58 -9.77 -4.01
C THR A 4 -1.63 -11.12 -3.33
N ARG A 5 -0.52 -11.63 -2.79
CA ARG A 5 -0.44 -12.98 -2.23
C ARG A 5 0.57 -13.05 -1.08
N ASN A 6 0.08 -13.32 0.12
CA ASN A 6 0.91 -13.52 1.31
C ASN A 6 0.07 -14.19 2.43
N SER A 7 0.57 -14.17 3.67
CA SER A 7 -0.26 -14.41 4.85
C SER A 7 -1.41 -13.40 4.95
N ARG A 8 -2.43 -13.76 5.74
CA ARG A 8 -3.69 -12.99 5.84
C ARG A 8 -3.48 -11.57 6.35
N GLU A 9 -2.51 -11.36 7.23
CA GLU A 9 -2.17 -10.03 7.77
C GLU A 9 -1.28 -9.18 6.85
N LEU A 10 -0.69 -9.77 5.81
CA LEU A 10 0.25 -9.09 4.90
C LEU A 10 -0.32 -8.85 3.50
N VAL A 11 -1.35 -9.61 3.09
CA VAL A 11 -2.05 -9.39 1.81
C VAL A 11 -2.79 -8.05 1.82
N GLY A 12 -2.85 -7.37 0.68
CA GLY A 12 -3.52 -6.08 0.56
C GLY A 12 -2.70 -4.86 0.97
N LYS A 13 -1.49 -5.04 1.52
CA LYS A 13 -0.60 -3.92 1.84
C LYS A 13 -0.16 -3.17 0.58
N THR A 14 -0.20 -1.85 0.65
CA THR A 14 0.18 -0.95 -0.45
C THR A 14 1.32 -0.02 -0.08
N THR A 15 2.06 0.39 -1.10
CA THR A 15 3.07 1.43 -0.99
C THR A 15 3.19 2.22 -2.28
N VAL A 16 3.52 3.52 -2.17
CA VAL A 16 3.85 4.38 -3.30
C VAL A 16 5.31 4.19 -3.64
N VAL A 17 5.60 3.90 -4.91
CA VAL A 17 6.98 3.85 -5.38
C VAL A 17 7.40 5.27 -5.75
N PRO A 18 8.50 5.80 -5.18
CA PRO A 18 9.01 7.10 -5.58
C PRO A 18 9.49 7.05 -7.04
N THR A 19 9.58 8.20 -7.68
CA THR A 19 10.13 8.30 -9.03
C THR A 19 11.60 7.85 -8.99
N ILE A 20 11.88 6.69 -9.57
CA ILE A 20 13.22 6.11 -9.64
C ILE A 20 13.59 6.02 -11.13
N ASN A 21 14.73 6.59 -11.50
CA ASN A 21 15.24 6.58 -12.87
C ASN A 21 15.97 5.27 -13.22
N LYS A 22 15.43 4.12 -12.79
CA LYS A 22 15.98 2.79 -13.02
C LYS A 22 14.84 1.80 -13.27
N LYS A 23 15.11 0.76 -14.04
CA LYS A 23 14.17 -0.35 -14.21
C LYS A 23 14.00 -1.07 -12.86
N ILE A 24 12.75 -1.26 -12.45
CA ILE A 24 12.39 -1.98 -11.23
C ILE A 24 11.75 -3.30 -11.66
N VAL A 25 12.25 -4.40 -11.10
CA VAL A 25 11.63 -5.70 -11.19
C VAL A 25 10.92 -5.97 -9.87
N ALA A 26 9.65 -6.34 -9.92
CA ALA A 26 8.88 -6.71 -8.75
C ALA A 26 8.63 -8.22 -8.75
N ASN A 27 8.50 -8.81 -7.56
CA ASN A 27 8.10 -10.20 -7.40
C ASN A 27 6.69 -10.44 -7.99
N ASN A 28 6.40 -11.67 -8.44
CA ASN A 28 5.10 -12.03 -9.02
C ASN A 28 3.89 -11.81 -8.09
N ASN A 29 4.11 -11.77 -6.77
CA ASN A 29 3.08 -11.47 -5.76
C ASN A 29 2.90 -9.96 -5.51
N ILE A 30 3.63 -9.11 -6.22
CA ILE A 30 3.53 -7.65 -6.13
C ILE A 30 2.94 -7.11 -7.42
N LEU A 31 1.74 -6.55 -7.31
CA LEU A 31 1.06 -5.88 -8.40
C LEU A 31 1.41 -4.40 -8.43
N ARG A 32 1.69 -3.88 -9.63
CA ARG A 32 1.78 -2.45 -9.87
C ARG A 32 0.40 -1.89 -10.20
N ILE A 33 -0.11 -1.02 -9.32
CA ILE A 33 -1.27 -0.17 -9.60
C ILE A 33 -0.74 1.13 -10.20
N THR A 34 -1.26 1.51 -11.36
CA THR A 34 -0.96 2.78 -12.03
C THR A 34 -2.24 3.60 -12.10
N THR A 35 -2.18 4.85 -11.68
CA THR A 35 -3.30 5.79 -11.75
C THR A 35 -3.31 6.51 -13.09
N PHE A 36 -4.50 6.80 -13.60
CA PHE A 36 -4.70 7.58 -14.82
C PHE A 36 -5.66 8.74 -14.53
N GLY A 37 -5.52 9.84 -15.28
CA GLY A 37 -6.38 11.02 -15.14
C GLY A 37 -6.17 11.79 -13.82
N ASN A 38 -7.27 12.31 -13.28
CA ASN A 38 -7.28 13.23 -12.13
C ASN A 38 -7.22 12.50 -10.77
N ILE A 39 -6.28 11.57 -10.62
CA ILE A 39 -6.10 10.77 -9.40
C ILE A 39 -4.67 10.94 -8.88
N GLN A 40 -4.55 11.44 -7.66
CA GLN A 40 -3.26 11.50 -6.99
C GLN A 40 -2.87 10.16 -6.39
N THR A 41 -1.71 9.63 -6.77
CA THR A 41 -1.19 8.34 -6.28
C THR A 41 -1.08 8.29 -4.75
N LYS A 42 -0.68 9.41 -4.13
CA LYS A 42 -0.55 9.53 -2.68
C LYS A 42 -1.90 9.45 -1.97
N PHE A 43 -2.92 10.12 -2.51
CA PHE A 43 -4.29 10.06 -2.01
C PHE A 43 -4.90 8.66 -2.18
N LEU A 44 -4.70 8.04 -3.34
CA LEU A 44 -5.14 6.66 -3.56
C LEU A 44 -4.52 5.73 -2.51
N ASN A 45 -3.19 5.78 -2.34
CA ASN A 45 -2.53 4.95 -1.34
C ASN A 45 -3.07 5.21 0.07
N TYR A 46 -3.35 6.46 0.41
CA TYR A 46 -3.97 6.83 1.68
C TYR A 46 -5.33 6.15 1.88
N ILE A 47 -6.23 6.17 0.89
CA ILE A 47 -7.51 5.46 0.99
C ILE A 47 -7.29 3.96 1.15
N LEU A 48 -6.38 3.36 0.37
CA LEU A 48 -6.16 1.92 0.40
C LEU A 48 -5.60 1.42 1.74
N ILE A 49 -4.77 2.23 2.44
CA ILE A 49 -4.27 1.88 3.78
C ILE A 49 -5.23 2.27 4.92
N SER A 50 -6.24 3.10 4.64
CA SER A 50 -7.23 3.51 5.64
C SER A 50 -8.05 2.32 6.15
N PRO A 51 -8.76 2.45 7.30
CA PRO A 51 -9.67 1.40 7.77
C PRO A 51 -10.69 0.97 6.71
N TYR A 52 -11.17 1.91 5.89
CA TYR A 52 -12.05 1.62 4.76
C TYR A 52 -11.38 0.69 3.74
N GLY A 53 -10.17 1.03 3.30
CA GLY A 53 -9.41 0.22 2.35
C GLY A 53 -9.06 -1.16 2.90
N LYS A 54 -8.67 -1.24 4.18
CA LYS A 54 -8.40 -2.51 4.87
C LYS A 54 -9.63 -3.41 4.91
N ASN A 55 -10.81 -2.88 5.28
CA ASN A 55 -12.06 -3.64 5.29
C ASN A 55 -12.44 -4.10 3.88
N LEU A 56 -12.25 -3.23 2.89
CA LEU A 56 -12.49 -3.57 1.49
C LEU A 56 -11.61 -4.74 1.05
N PHE A 57 -10.32 -4.72 1.34
CA PHE A 57 -9.42 -5.82 1.02
C PHE A 57 -9.71 -7.09 1.82
N PHE A 58 -10.07 -6.96 3.10
CA PHE A 58 -10.46 -8.10 3.93
C PHE A 58 -11.64 -8.87 3.31
N ASN A 59 -12.64 -8.16 2.81
CA ASN A 59 -13.81 -8.75 2.15
C ASN A 59 -13.49 -9.39 0.79
N LEU A 60 -12.51 -8.85 0.06
CA LEU A 60 -12.07 -9.40 -1.22
C LEU A 60 -11.07 -10.56 -1.07
N THR A 61 -10.44 -10.68 0.10
CA THR A 61 -9.39 -11.67 0.33
C THR A 61 -9.97 -13.08 0.28
N THR A 62 -9.46 -13.88 -0.66
CA THR A 62 -9.70 -15.32 -0.68
C THR A 62 -8.56 -16.00 0.08
N ALA A 63 -8.87 -16.65 1.18
CA ALA A 63 -7.88 -17.34 2.01
C ALA A 63 -8.08 -18.84 1.99
N THR A 64 -6.98 -19.58 1.84
CA THR A 64 -6.87 -21.02 2.13
C THR A 64 -6.02 -21.18 3.40
N THR A 65 -5.76 -22.42 3.82
CA THR A 65 -5.13 -22.77 5.12
C THR A 65 -3.87 -21.96 5.46
N ASN A 66 -3.01 -21.64 4.48
CA ASN A 66 -1.74 -20.93 4.71
C ASN A 66 -1.51 -19.71 3.80
N VAL A 67 -2.40 -19.44 2.84
CA VAL A 67 -2.18 -18.38 1.83
C VAL A 67 -3.46 -17.60 1.62
N ALA A 68 -3.33 -16.28 1.65
CA ALA A 68 -4.37 -15.34 1.31
C ALA A 68 -4.01 -14.63 0.00
N ALA A 69 -5.01 -14.48 -0.87
CA ALA A 69 -4.84 -13.90 -2.20
C ALA A 69 -5.94 -12.89 -2.52
N ILE A 70 -5.55 -11.81 -3.21
CA ILE A 70 -6.47 -10.87 -3.86
C ILE A 70 -6.14 -10.88 -5.35
N TYR A 71 -7.10 -11.29 -6.16
CA TYR A 71 -6.92 -11.44 -7.59
C TYR A 71 -7.14 -10.13 -8.33
N GLN A 72 -6.44 -9.95 -9.45
CA GLN A 72 -6.55 -8.73 -10.26
C GLN A 72 -7.98 -8.43 -10.74
N LYS A 73 -8.78 -9.47 -11.00
CA LYS A 73 -10.20 -9.31 -11.38
C LYS A 73 -10.98 -8.61 -10.27
N GLN A 74 -10.81 -9.04 -9.03
CA GLN A 74 -11.47 -8.45 -7.86
C GLN A 74 -11.02 -7.00 -7.64
N LEU A 75 -9.72 -6.70 -7.86
CA LEU A 75 -9.21 -5.33 -7.76
C LEU A 75 -9.84 -4.37 -8.77
N ARG A 76 -10.21 -4.86 -9.97
CA ARG A 76 -10.86 -4.04 -11.01
C ARG A 76 -12.32 -3.72 -10.69
N GLU A 77 -12.95 -4.50 -9.81
CA GLU A 77 -14.35 -4.31 -9.39
C GLU A 77 -14.45 -3.32 -8.21
N ILE A 78 -13.31 -2.91 -7.64
CA ILE A 78 -13.26 -1.95 -6.54
C ILE A 78 -13.71 -0.57 -7.02
N THR A 79 -14.71 -0.03 -6.34
CA THR A 79 -15.12 1.37 -6.50
C THR A 79 -14.59 2.18 -5.33
N ILE A 80 -13.93 3.31 -5.61
CA ILE A 80 -13.35 4.21 -4.60
C ILE A 80 -13.95 5.60 -4.77
N PRO A 81 -14.39 6.27 -3.69
CA PRO A 81 -14.82 7.66 -3.77
C PRO A 81 -13.63 8.55 -4.15
N LEU A 82 -13.76 9.27 -5.27
CA LEU A 82 -12.74 10.17 -5.79
C LEU A 82 -13.25 11.62 -5.75
N PRO A 83 -12.83 12.42 -4.76
CA PRO A 83 -13.16 13.84 -4.73
C PRO A 83 -12.34 14.62 -5.78
N PRO A 84 -12.64 15.90 -6.02
CA PRO A 84 -11.84 16.77 -6.89
C PRO A 84 -10.36 16.83 -6.48
N LEU A 85 -9.45 17.13 -7.42
CA LEU A 85 -7.99 17.13 -7.17
C LEU A 85 -7.55 18.05 -6.02
N SER A 86 -8.20 19.20 -5.87
CA SER A 86 -7.97 20.12 -4.76
C SER A 86 -8.26 19.46 -3.41
N GLU A 87 -9.40 18.76 -3.32
CA GLU A 87 -9.82 18.02 -2.14
C GLU A 87 -8.95 16.80 -1.86
N GLN A 88 -8.52 16.07 -2.88
CA GLN A 88 -7.56 14.96 -2.73
C GLN A 88 -6.27 15.44 -2.03
N SER A 89 -5.74 16.59 -2.47
CA SER A 89 -4.56 17.22 -1.86
C SER A 89 -4.84 17.63 -0.42
N ARG A 90 -5.94 18.34 -0.19
CA ARG A 90 -6.33 18.87 1.13
C ARG A 90 -6.45 17.74 2.15
N ILE A 91 -7.16 16.66 1.81
CA ILE A 91 -7.36 15.51 2.69
C ILE A 91 -6.01 14.87 3.04
N PHE A 92 -5.18 14.61 2.03
CA PHE A 92 -3.87 14.01 2.22
C PHE A 92 -2.97 14.84 3.15
N TYR A 93 -2.82 16.14 2.90
CA TYR A 93 -1.98 17.01 3.72
C TYR A 93 -2.55 17.26 5.13
N SER A 94 -3.87 17.28 5.28
CA SER A 94 -4.49 17.42 6.61
C SER A 94 -4.23 16.20 7.49
N THR A 95 -4.21 15.00 6.90
CA THR A 95 -3.97 13.75 7.63
C THR A 95 -2.49 13.54 7.92
N ILE A 96 -1.59 13.88 7.00
CA ILE A 96 -0.15 13.80 7.26
C ILE A 96 0.22 14.69 8.44
N ARG A 97 -0.26 15.93 8.51
CA ARG A 97 0.03 16.81 9.65
C ARG A 97 -0.35 16.18 10.99
N LYS A 98 -1.56 15.63 11.08
CA LYS A 98 -2.00 14.89 12.27
C LYS A 98 -1.13 13.69 12.61
N THR A 99 -0.53 13.03 11.61
CA THR A 99 0.28 11.83 11.80
C THR A 99 1.76 12.16 12.05
N SER A 100 2.25 13.27 11.51
CA SER A 100 3.59 13.81 11.78
C SER A 100 3.74 14.19 13.26
N ASP A 101 2.67 14.73 13.86
CA ASP A 101 2.61 14.97 15.30
C ASP A 101 2.74 13.67 16.14
N PHE A 102 2.40 12.50 15.56
CA PHE A 102 2.67 11.18 16.16
C PHE A 102 4.04 10.60 15.77
N ALA A 103 4.55 10.91 14.58
CA ALA A 103 5.83 10.41 14.08
C ALA A 103 7.04 11.02 14.83
N GLU A 104 6.88 12.20 15.44
CA GLU A 104 7.85 12.74 16.40
C GLU A 104 7.91 11.94 17.71
N VAL A 105 6.83 11.24 18.08
CA VAL A 105 6.80 10.33 19.24
C VAL A 105 7.36 8.93 18.88
N GLU A 106 7.36 8.53 17.60
CA GLU A 106 7.96 7.29 17.11
C GLU A 106 9.32 7.47 16.40
N GLY A 107 10.04 8.57 16.68
CA GLY A 107 11.43 8.79 16.25
C GLY A 107 12.46 7.79 16.80
N ALA A 108 12.04 6.78 17.58
CA ALA A 108 12.91 5.80 18.25
C ALA A 108 13.10 4.46 17.51
N GLY A 109 12.46 4.22 16.35
CA GLY A 109 12.34 2.86 15.81
C GLY A 109 13.25 2.44 14.65
N PHE A 110 13.78 3.38 13.85
CA PHE A 110 14.48 3.05 12.59
C PHE A 110 16.00 3.26 12.63
N SER A 111 16.61 3.32 13.83
CA SER A 111 18.07 3.38 14.01
C SER A 111 18.73 2.02 14.22
N ASN A 112 17.98 0.92 14.34
CA ASN A 112 18.51 -0.42 14.66
C ASN A 112 18.22 -1.51 13.62
N ALA A 113 18.24 -1.19 12.32
CA ALA A 113 18.31 -2.23 11.29
C ALA A 113 19.74 -2.82 11.26
N ARG A 114 20.01 -3.80 12.13
CA ARG A 114 21.24 -4.60 12.08
C ARG A 114 21.37 -5.28 10.71
N LYS A 115 22.56 -5.23 10.11
CA LYS A 115 22.92 -6.01 8.91
C LYS A 115 22.59 -7.48 9.15
N ILE A 116 21.60 -8.02 8.45
CA ILE A 116 21.44 -9.47 8.35
C ILE A 116 22.43 -9.94 7.28
N SER A 117 23.59 -10.37 7.75
CA SER A 117 24.59 -11.10 6.98
C SER A 117 24.02 -12.46 6.58
N ARG A 118 24.02 -12.71 5.27
CA ARG A 118 23.73 -13.98 4.58
C ARG A 118 22.28 -14.47 4.65
N ALA A 119 21.61 -14.39 3.51
CA ALA A 119 20.61 -15.37 3.11
C ALA A 119 20.87 -15.73 1.64
N ARG A 120 21.60 -16.84 1.42
CA ARG A 120 21.55 -17.55 0.13
C ARG A 120 20.23 -18.29 0.03
N SER A 121 19.78 -18.58 -1.18
CA SER A 121 19.30 -19.90 -1.65
C SER A 121 18.69 -19.75 -3.05
N PRO A 122 18.45 -20.87 -3.75
CA PRO A 122 19.37 -21.77 -4.44
C PRO A 122 19.70 -21.30 -5.87
#